data_AF-A0A674IVP7-F1
#
_entry.id   AF-A0A674IVP7-F1
#
_cell.length_a   1.000
_cell.length_b   1.000
_cell.length_c   1.000
_cell.angle_alpha   90.00
_cell.angle_beta   90.00
_cell.angle_gamma   90.00
#
_symmetry.space_group_name_H-M   'P 1'
#
loop_
_entity.id
_entity.type
_entity.pdbx_description
1 polymer ?
#
loop_
_entity_poly.entity_id
_entity_poly.type
_entity_poly.pdbx_seq_one_letter_code
_entity_poly.pdbx_strand_id
1 'polypeptide(L)'
;MAEESIIRIPPHHYIHVLDQNSNVTRVEVGPQTYIRQDNERVVFPPTKMVTVPPRHYCAVLNPVLRAPGAGVQFDASGQALLRHADLEIRLSQPPFPLYPGEEIQQGITALQVVLPDTALHLKALLDFEDDQGEKYVAGDEFLFEGPGTYIPRTEVEVVEISQATVIRHNQAIRLRARKECTDREGTRRVTGTPPACRAPHSRPAAPLPCPHPPHS
;
A
#
# COMPACT_ATOMS: atom_id res chain seq x y z
N MET A 1 -14.85 -32.50 14.52
CA MET A 1 -15.65 -31.81 13.48
C MET A 1 -15.74 -32.79 12.32
N ALA A 2 -16.94 -33.06 11.82
CA ALA A 2 -17.19 -34.14 10.87
C ALA A 2 -16.29 -34.00 9.63
N GLU A 3 -15.59 -35.08 9.30
CA GLU A 3 -14.81 -35.19 8.08
C GLU A 3 -15.76 -35.38 6.90
N GLU A 4 -16.29 -34.27 6.37
CA GLU A 4 -17.13 -34.32 5.17
C GLU A 4 -16.28 -34.75 3.97
N SER A 5 -16.58 -35.93 3.41
CA SER A 5 -15.88 -36.46 2.23
C SER A 5 -16.15 -35.64 0.96
N ILE A 6 -17.25 -34.88 0.95
CA ILE A 6 -17.71 -34.07 -0.18
C ILE A 6 -17.93 -32.65 0.31
N ILE A 7 -17.21 -31.70 -0.26
CA ILE A 7 -17.24 -30.29 0.12
C ILE A 7 -17.69 -29.47 -1.08
N ARG A 8 -18.83 -28.79 -0.96
CA ARG A 8 -19.31 -27.86 -1.99
C ARG A 8 -18.67 -26.51 -1.77
N ILE A 9 -17.85 -26.06 -2.71
CA ILE A 9 -17.22 -24.74 -2.67
C ILE A 9 -18.08 -23.78 -3.51
N PRO A 10 -18.78 -22.81 -2.88
CA PRO A 10 -19.59 -21.85 -3.63
C PRO A 10 -18.75 -20.91 -4.51
N PRO A 11 -19.38 -20.13 -5.41
CA PRO A 11 -18.69 -19.04 -6.12
C PRO A 11 -18.03 -18.07 -5.14
N HIS A 12 -16.85 -17.55 -5.50
CA HIS A 12 -16.06 -16.62 -4.68
C HIS A 12 -15.71 -17.16 -3.28
N HIS A 13 -15.61 -18.48 -3.13
CA HIS A 13 -15.08 -19.12 -1.93
C HIS A 13 -13.88 -19.98 -2.29
N TYR A 14 -13.05 -20.24 -1.29
CA TYR A 14 -11.89 -21.12 -1.40
C TYR A 14 -11.71 -21.96 -0.14
N ILE A 15 -10.97 -23.05 -0.28
CA ILE A 15 -10.51 -23.90 0.81
C ILE A 15 -9.02 -24.16 0.68
N HIS A 16 -8.37 -24.50 1.79
CA HIS A 16 -7.02 -25.06 1.77
C HIS A 16 -7.09 -26.56 1.99
N VAL A 17 -6.41 -27.29 1.11
CA VAL A 17 -6.29 -28.75 1.19
C VAL A 17 -4.82 -29.10 1.42
N LEU A 18 -4.56 -29.78 2.52
CA LEU A 18 -3.26 -30.35 2.87
C LEU A 18 -3.21 -31.81 2.40
N ASP A 19 -2.26 -32.12 1.52
CA ASP A 19 -1.90 -33.50 1.19
C ASP A 19 -0.92 -34.03 2.24
N GLN A 20 -1.28 -35.11 2.93
CA GLN A 20 -0.48 -35.70 4.01
C GLN A 20 0.73 -36.48 3.51
N ASN A 21 0.74 -36.90 2.24
CA ASN A 21 1.87 -37.64 1.68
C ASN A 21 3.03 -36.69 1.36
N SER A 22 2.71 -35.54 0.77
CA SER A 22 3.67 -34.52 0.35
C SER A 22 3.86 -33.41 1.40
N ASN A 23 2.97 -33.33 2.40
CA ASN A 23 2.83 -32.19 3.33
C ASN A 23 2.62 -30.84 2.63
N VAL A 24 2.10 -30.85 1.40
CA VAL A 24 1.88 -29.65 0.60
C VAL A 24 0.46 -29.16 0.83
N THR A 25 0.32 -27.89 1.18
CA THR A 25 -0.98 -27.22 1.25
C THR A 25 -1.21 -26.45 -0.03
N ARG A 26 -2.36 -26.66 -0.67
CA ARG A 26 -2.79 -25.94 -1.86
C ARG A 26 -4.14 -25.28 -1.64
N VAL A 27 -4.44 -24.31 -2.50
CA VAL A 27 -5.73 -23.62 -2.50
C VAL A 27 -6.63 -24.17 -3.61
N GLU A 28 -7.87 -24.48 -3.24
CA GLU A 28 -8.92 -24.91 -4.18
C GLU A 28 -10.00 -23.83 -4.21
N VAL A 29 -10.37 -23.40 -5.42
CA VAL A 29 -11.27 -22.27 -5.67
C VAL A 29 -12.60 -22.76 -6.22
N GLY A 30 -13.71 -22.19 -5.75
CA GLY A 30 -15.05 -22.46 -6.30
C GLY A 30 -15.35 -21.70 -7.60
N PRO A 31 -16.42 -22.04 -8.32
CA PRO A 31 -17.48 -22.98 -7.96
C PRO A 31 -17.16 -24.42 -8.36
N GLN A 32 -16.92 -25.30 -7.39
CA GLN A 32 -16.70 -26.73 -7.63
C GLN A 32 -17.13 -27.57 -6.43
N THR A 33 -17.50 -28.82 -6.69
CA THR A 33 -17.70 -29.82 -5.62
C THR A 33 -16.41 -30.59 -5.47
N TYR A 34 -15.69 -30.33 -4.38
CA TYR A 34 -14.44 -30.98 -4.07
C TYR A 34 -14.69 -32.32 -3.38
N ILE A 35 -14.09 -33.38 -3.91
CA ILE A 35 -14.15 -34.72 -3.33
C ILE A 35 -12.79 -34.99 -2.71
N ARG A 36 -12.76 -35.09 -1.38
CA ARG A 36 -11.54 -35.32 -0.61
C ARG A 36 -11.03 -36.74 -0.84
N GLN A 37 -9.73 -36.88 -1.13
CA GLN A 37 -9.08 -38.20 -1.12
C GLN A 37 -8.70 -38.63 0.30
N ASP A 38 -8.34 -39.90 0.49
CA ASP A 38 -7.94 -40.44 1.79
C ASP A 38 -6.67 -39.79 2.36
N ASN A 39 -5.72 -39.43 1.49
CA ASN A 39 -4.46 -38.76 1.87
C ASN A 39 -4.60 -37.25 2.05
N GLU A 40 -5.81 -36.69 1.94
CA GLU A 40 -6.02 -35.24 1.96
C GLU A 40 -6.83 -34.81 3.17
N ARG A 41 -6.47 -33.65 3.70
CA ARG A 41 -7.15 -33.02 4.81
C ARG A 41 -7.50 -31.59 4.45
N VAL A 42 -8.78 -31.25 4.61
CA VAL A 42 -9.23 -29.87 4.50
C VAL A 42 -8.91 -29.12 5.78
N VAL A 43 -8.24 -27.99 5.64
CA VAL A 43 -7.76 -27.18 6.78
C VAL A 43 -8.92 -26.40 7.41
N PHE A 44 -9.78 -25.80 6.58
CA PHE A 44 -10.93 -24.99 7.00
C PHE A 44 -12.11 -25.10 6.02
N PRO A 45 -13.36 -24.85 6.47
CA PRO A 45 -14.54 -24.89 5.60
C PRO A 45 -14.51 -23.77 4.54
N PRO A 46 -15.28 -23.88 3.44
CA PRO A 46 -15.30 -22.88 2.37
C PRO A 46 -15.41 -21.44 2.89
N THR A 47 -14.32 -20.68 2.72
CA THR A 47 -14.18 -19.31 3.21
C THR A 47 -14.31 -18.33 2.06
N LYS A 48 -14.92 -17.17 2.31
CA LYS A 48 -15.11 -16.13 1.30
C LYS A 48 -13.78 -15.56 0.83
N MET A 49 -13.65 -15.36 -0.48
CA MET A 49 -12.54 -14.62 -1.06
C MET A 49 -12.51 -13.17 -0.61
N VAL A 50 -11.32 -12.61 -0.59
CA VAL A 50 -11.12 -11.19 -0.29
C VAL A 50 -11.60 -10.38 -1.49
N THR A 51 -12.59 -9.53 -1.24
CA THR A 51 -13.14 -8.63 -2.26
C THR A 51 -12.82 -7.21 -1.85
N VAL A 52 -11.90 -6.56 -2.57
CA VAL A 52 -11.51 -5.17 -2.32
C VAL A 52 -12.39 -4.27 -3.18
N PRO A 53 -13.30 -3.48 -2.60
CA PRO A 53 -14.16 -2.59 -3.37
C PRO A 53 -13.37 -1.44 -4.02
N PRO A 54 -13.95 -0.73 -5.00
CA PRO A 54 -13.33 0.45 -5.60
C PRO A 54 -12.95 1.48 -4.54
N ARG A 55 -11.80 2.15 -4.73
CA ARG A 55 -11.23 3.13 -3.78
C ARG A 55 -10.89 2.58 -2.40
N HIS A 56 -10.71 1.27 -2.26
CA HIS A 56 -10.23 0.64 -1.05
C HIS A 56 -8.94 -0.14 -1.33
N TYR A 57 -8.24 -0.47 -0.26
CA TYR A 57 -7.06 -1.33 -0.28
C TYR A 57 -7.09 -2.31 0.90
N CYS A 58 -6.28 -3.35 0.82
CA CYS A 58 -5.96 -4.22 1.95
C CYS A 58 -4.45 -4.51 1.97
N ALA A 59 -3.90 -4.74 3.16
CA ALA A 59 -2.50 -5.15 3.32
C ALA A 59 -2.42 -6.65 3.58
N VAL A 60 -1.71 -7.36 2.70
CA VAL A 60 -1.47 -8.81 2.80
C VAL A 60 -0.03 -9.03 3.24
N LEU A 61 0.14 -9.76 4.35
CA LEU A 61 1.41 -10.24 4.88
C LEU A 61 1.80 -11.54 4.19
N ASN A 62 3.10 -11.71 3.95
CA ASN A 62 3.69 -12.85 3.26
C ASN A 62 3.11 -13.06 1.84
N PRO A 63 3.07 -12.03 0.98
CA PRO A 63 2.44 -12.13 -0.33
C PRO A 63 3.11 -13.21 -1.19
N VAL A 64 2.31 -13.90 -2.00
CA VAL A 64 2.82 -14.84 -3.01
C VAL A 64 3.72 -14.15 -4.03
N LEU A 65 4.77 -14.86 -4.44
CA LEU A 65 5.62 -14.44 -5.56
C LEU A 65 4.85 -14.57 -6.87
N ARG A 66 4.67 -13.43 -7.54
CA ARG A 66 4.04 -13.33 -8.86
C ARG A 66 5.09 -12.86 -9.85
N ALA A 67 5.32 -13.63 -10.91
CA ALA A 67 6.17 -13.16 -12.00
C ALA A 67 5.36 -12.22 -12.91
N PRO A 68 6.00 -11.21 -13.53
CA PRO A 68 5.33 -10.39 -14.53
C PRO A 68 4.83 -11.27 -15.69
N GLY A 69 3.50 -11.38 -15.84
CA GLY A 69 2.86 -12.17 -16.90
C GLY A 69 2.67 -13.67 -16.61
N ALA A 70 3.26 -14.20 -15.53
CA ALA A 70 3.02 -15.57 -15.08
C ALA A 70 2.26 -15.54 -13.75
N GLY A 71 1.39 -16.53 -13.54
CA GLY A 71 0.61 -16.65 -12.31
C GLY A 71 1.47 -16.81 -11.05
N VAL A 72 0.85 -17.27 -9.98
CA VAL A 72 1.56 -17.57 -8.73
C VAL A 72 2.67 -18.59 -8.98
N GLN A 73 3.86 -18.31 -8.45
CA GLN A 73 4.98 -19.24 -8.52
C GLN A 73 4.82 -20.34 -7.49
N PHE A 74 5.15 -21.56 -7.90
CA PHE A 74 5.12 -22.74 -7.05
C PHE A 74 6.50 -23.39 -6.99
N ASP A 75 6.81 -23.97 -5.84
CA ASP A 75 8.00 -24.79 -5.62
C ASP A 75 7.94 -26.12 -6.39
N ALA A 76 9.04 -26.85 -6.42
CA ALA A 76 9.11 -28.20 -7.00
C ALA A 76 8.11 -29.20 -6.36
N SER A 77 7.67 -28.92 -5.14
CA SER A 77 6.64 -29.67 -4.42
C SER A 77 5.21 -29.22 -4.75
N GLY A 78 5.02 -28.12 -5.48
CA GLY A 78 3.70 -27.54 -5.75
C GLY A 78 3.18 -26.61 -4.64
N GLN A 79 4.01 -26.25 -3.66
CA GLN A 79 3.68 -25.26 -2.65
C GLN A 79 3.83 -23.84 -3.21
N ALA A 80 2.92 -22.92 -2.86
CA ALA A 80 3.02 -21.53 -3.30
C ALA A 80 4.22 -20.83 -2.63
N LEU A 81 5.04 -20.18 -3.45
CA LEU A 81 6.20 -19.43 -2.99
C LEU A 81 5.77 -18.08 -2.42
N LEU A 82 6.21 -17.76 -1.21
CA LEU A 82 5.84 -16.53 -0.47
C LEU A 82 7.07 -15.65 -0.25
N ARG A 83 6.86 -14.33 -0.22
CA ARG A 83 7.84 -13.37 0.32
C ARG A 83 7.65 -13.23 1.82
N HIS A 84 8.36 -14.04 2.60
CA HIS A 84 8.24 -14.04 4.05
C HIS A 84 8.61 -12.69 4.67
N ALA A 85 7.82 -12.25 5.65
CA ALA A 85 7.95 -10.98 6.36
C ALA A 85 7.83 -9.72 5.49
N ASP A 86 7.29 -9.86 4.28
CA ASP A 86 7.01 -8.76 3.37
C ASP A 86 5.51 -8.42 3.41
N LEU A 87 5.18 -7.20 2.99
CA LEU A 87 3.81 -6.69 2.95
C LEU A 87 3.48 -6.23 1.54
N GLU A 88 2.28 -6.58 1.07
CA GLU A 88 1.76 -6.16 -0.24
C GLU A 88 0.44 -5.44 -0.06
N ILE A 89 0.37 -4.24 -0.64
CA ILE A 89 -0.86 -3.46 -0.72
C ILE A 89 -1.62 -3.87 -1.98
N ARG A 90 -2.79 -4.49 -1.80
CA ARG A 90 -3.68 -4.86 -2.91
C ARG A 90 -4.81 -3.86 -3.04
N LEU A 91 -4.97 -3.31 -4.24
CA LEU A 91 -6.04 -2.39 -4.60
C LEU A 91 -7.31 -3.13 -5.03
N SER A 92 -8.27 -2.38 -5.57
CA SER A 92 -9.49 -2.90 -6.18
C SER A 92 -9.16 -3.87 -7.33
N GLN A 93 -9.42 -5.15 -7.12
CA GLN A 93 -9.23 -6.22 -8.10
C GLN A 93 -10.34 -7.28 -7.97
N PRO A 94 -10.48 -8.20 -8.94
CA PRO A 94 -11.44 -9.31 -8.81
C PRO A 94 -11.22 -10.10 -7.50
N PRO A 95 -12.28 -10.70 -6.92
CA PRO A 95 -12.16 -11.46 -5.67
C PRO A 95 -11.04 -12.51 -5.76
N PHE A 96 -10.13 -12.48 -4.79
CA PHE A 96 -8.96 -13.36 -4.78
C PHE A 96 -8.94 -14.22 -3.51
N PRO A 97 -8.48 -15.48 -3.61
CA PRO A 97 -8.22 -16.30 -2.44
C PRO A 97 -6.90 -15.85 -1.78
N LEU A 98 -6.76 -16.17 -0.49
CA LEU A 98 -5.46 -16.14 0.16
C LEU A 98 -4.79 -17.50 0.00
N TYR A 99 -3.52 -17.50 -0.37
CA TYR A 99 -2.72 -18.72 -0.43
C TYR A 99 -2.29 -19.18 0.97
N PRO A 100 -1.94 -20.45 1.16
CA PRO A 100 -1.45 -20.95 2.44
C PRO A 100 -0.23 -20.14 2.89
N GLY A 101 -0.32 -19.52 4.08
CA GLY A 101 0.73 -18.64 4.64
C GLY A 101 0.55 -17.15 4.37
N GLU A 102 -0.33 -16.76 3.43
CA GLU A 102 -0.77 -15.37 3.30
C GLU A 102 -1.74 -15.02 4.42
N GLU A 103 -1.54 -13.85 5.04
CA GLU A 103 -2.43 -13.35 6.10
C GLU A 103 -2.85 -11.91 5.79
N ILE A 104 -4.08 -11.53 6.14
CA ILE A 104 -4.50 -10.13 6.03
C ILE A 104 -4.07 -9.41 7.30
N GLN A 105 -3.07 -8.55 7.20
CA GLN A 105 -2.66 -7.72 8.33
C GLN A 105 -3.61 -6.55 8.52
N GLN A 106 -3.95 -5.85 7.42
CA GLN A 106 -4.90 -4.75 7.42
C GLN A 106 -6.08 -5.10 6.53
N GLY A 107 -7.28 -5.11 7.13
CA GLY A 107 -8.53 -5.35 6.43
C GLY A 107 -8.84 -4.27 5.38
N ILE A 108 -10.01 -4.42 4.74
CA ILE A 108 -10.48 -3.51 3.70
C ILE A 108 -10.60 -2.09 4.28
N THR A 109 -9.75 -1.19 3.81
CA THR A 109 -9.65 0.20 4.26
C THR A 109 -9.80 1.15 3.07
N ALA A 110 -10.52 2.26 3.25
CA ALA A 110 -10.70 3.24 2.17
C ALA A 110 -9.37 3.98 1.88
N LEU A 111 -9.09 4.23 0.60
CA LEU A 111 -7.94 5.04 0.20
C LEU A 111 -8.15 6.49 0.62
N GLN A 112 -7.07 7.12 1.06
CA GLN A 112 -7.09 8.52 1.49
C GLN A 112 -7.13 9.45 0.28
N VAL A 113 -8.23 10.19 0.14
CA VAL A 113 -8.39 11.20 -0.90
C VAL A 113 -7.84 12.52 -0.38
N VAL A 114 -6.87 13.07 -1.10
CA VAL A 114 -6.23 14.35 -0.81
C VAL A 114 -6.93 15.41 -1.63
N LEU A 115 -7.52 16.38 -0.94
CA LEU A 115 -8.30 17.47 -1.54
C LEU A 115 -7.38 18.51 -2.20
N PRO A 116 -7.90 19.36 -3.11
CA PRO A 116 -7.20 20.56 -3.54
C PRO A 116 -6.79 21.40 -2.32
N ASP A 117 -5.65 22.10 -2.42
CA ASP A 117 -5.08 22.91 -1.33
C ASP A 117 -4.75 22.12 -0.05
N THR A 118 -4.64 20.79 -0.15
CA THR A 118 -4.14 19.93 0.94
C THR A 118 -2.99 19.07 0.43
N ALA A 119 -2.10 18.68 1.33
CA ALA A 119 -1.02 17.76 1.06
C ALA A 119 -0.83 16.79 2.22
N LEU A 120 -0.35 15.59 1.92
CA LEU A 120 0.07 14.64 2.95
C LEU A 120 1.56 14.78 3.19
N HIS A 121 1.93 14.98 4.45
CA HIS A 121 3.32 14.85 4.89
C HIS A 121 3.60 13.38 5.11
N LEU A 122 4.49 12.86 4.28
CA LEU A 122 4.90 11.48 4.22
C LEU A 122 6.32 11.36 4.73
N LYS A 123 6.62 10.26 5.40
CA LYS A 123 7.95 9.94 5.88
C LYS A 123 8.33 8.53 5.45
N ALA A 124 9.50 8.40 4.83
CA ALA A 124 10.08 7.12 4.50
C ALA A 124 10.57 6.42 5.79
N LEU A 125 10.15 5.18 6.01
CA LEU A 125 10.64 4.31 7.09
C LEU A 125 11.86 3.50 6.65
N LEU A 126 11.92 3.16 5.37
CA LEU A 126 12.96 2.34 4.75
C LEU A 126 13.44 3.01 3.46
N ASP A 127 14.61 2.60 2.98
CA ASP A 127 15.11 3.03 1.68
C ASP A 127 14.25 2.40 0.58
N PHE A 128 13.67 3.21 -0.31
CA PHE A 128 12.86 2.71 -1.43
C PHE A 128 13.00 3.59 -2.66
N GLU A 129 12.65 3.03 -3.81
CA GLU A 129 12.59 3.75 -5.08
C GLU A 129 11.12 3.91 -5.49
N ASP A 130 10.72 5.15 -5.80
CA ASP A 130 9.38 5.44 -6.30
C ASP A 130 9.21 5.02 -7.77
N ASP A 131 7.98 4.95 -8.25
CA ASP A 131 7.62 4.66 -9.64
C ASP A 131 8.22 5.68 -10.63
N GLN A 132 8.53 6.89 -10.14
CA GLN A 132 9.22 7.93 -10.90
C GLN A 132 10.75 7.75 -10.94
N GLY A 133 11.31 6.73 -10.28
CA GLY A 133 12.74 6.49 -10.18
C GLY A 133 13.46 7.37 -9.15
N GLU A 134 12.71 8.09 -8.32
CA GLU A 134 13.26 8.85 -7.21
C GLU A 134 13.58 7.92 -6.04
N LYS A 135 14.82 7.99 -5.55
CA LYS A 135 15.28 7.20 -4.41
C LYS A 135 15.09 7.99 -3.12
N TYR A 136 14.39 7.39 -2.18
CA TYR A 136 14.13 7.92 -0.86
C TYR A 136 14.96 7.12 0.15
N VAL A 137 15.62 7.82 1.06
CA VAL A 137 16.37 7.22 2.18
C VAL A 137 15.46 7.18 3.42
N ALA A 138 15.65 6.18 4.27
CA ALA A 138 14.95 6.06 5.54
C ALA A 138 15.09 7.35 6.37
N GLY A 139 13.94 7.91 6.77
CA GLY A 139 13.84 9.18 7.49
C GLY A 139 13.61 10.39 6.60
N ASP A 140 13.68 10.25 5.27
CA ASP A 140 13.31 11.32 4.35
C ASP A 140 11.82 11.65 4.49
N GLU A 141 11.52 12.94 4.37
CA GLU A 141 10.18 13.47 4.49
C GLU A 141 9.82 14.12 3.16
N PHE A 142 8.64 13.82 2.62
CA PHE A 142 8.15 14.36 1.36
C PHE A 142 6.65 14.69 1.43
N LEU A 143 6.12 15.33 0.40
CA LEU A 143 4.73 15.80 0.35
C LEU A 143 4.05 15.18 -0.85
N PHE A 144 2.84 14.70 -0.62
CA PHE A 144 1.91 14.36 -1.70
C PHE A 144 0.91 15.50 -1.85
N GLU A 145 1.03 16.31 -2.90
CA GLU A 145 0.12 17.41 -3.19
C GLU A 145 -1.20 16.91 -3.81
N GLY A 146 -2.34 17.38 -3.32
CA GLY A 146 -3.64 17.12 -3.94
C GLY A 146 -3.89 17.97 -5.20
N PRO A 147 -4.93 17.68 -6.01
CA PRO A 147 -5.94 16.65 -5.81
C PRO A 147 -5.48 15.27 -6.29
N GLY A 148 -5.56 14.26 -5.43
CA GLY A 148 -5.13 12.91 -5.76
C GLY A 148 -5.60 11.89 -4.75
N THR A 149 -5.64 10.61 -5.14
CA THR A 149 -5.83 9.51 -4.19
C THR A 149 -4.47 8.99 -3.79
N TYR A 150 -4.13 9.08 -2.52
CA TYR A 150 -2.89 8.54 -2.00
C TYR A 150 -3.01 7.02 -1.88
N ILE A 151 -2.08 6.31 -2.51
CA ILE A 151 -1.95 4.86 -2.39
C ILE A 151 -0.90 4.60 -1.29
N PRO A 152 -1.28 4.01 -0.16
CA PRO A 152 -0.34 3.73 0.91
C PRO A 152 0.70 2.72 0.45
N ARG A 153 1.93 2.92 0.95
CA ARG A 153 3.05 2.01 0.76
C ARG A 153 3.54 1.51 2.10
N THR A 154 4.19 0.36 2.07
CA THR A 154 4.71 -0.33 3.25
C THR A 154 5.92 0.38 3.84
N GLU A 155 6.68 1.06 2.99
CA GLU A 155 7.89 1.81 3.35
C GLU A 155 7.59 3.25 3.76
N VAL A 156 6.33 3.71 3.66
CA VAL A 156 5.96 5.12 3.85
C VAL A 156 4.90 5.26 4.94
N GLU A 157 5.17 6.14 5.90
CA GLU A 157 4.25 6.53 6.96
C GLU A 157 3.62 7.90 6.67
N VAL A 158 2.30 8.04 6.91
CA VAL A 158 1.61 9.32 6.85
C VAL A 158 1.74 10.02 8.21
N VAL A 159 2.50 11.11 8.27
CA VAL A 159 2.78 11.85 9.51
C VAL A 159 1.67 12.84 9.82
N GLU A 160 1.36 13.73 8.88
CA GLU A 160 0.35 14.77 9.06
C GLU A 160 -0.33 15.16 7.74
N ILE A 161 -1.51 15.77 7.84
CA ILE A 161 -2.20 16.38 6.71
C ILE A 161 -1.95 17.89 6.79
N SER A 162 -1.18 18.40 5.83
CA SER A 162 -0.88 19.83 5.72
C SER A 162 -1.93 20.53 4.85
N GLN A 163 -2.52 21.61 5.38
CA GLN A 163 -3.42 22.47 4.63
C GLN A 163 -2.68 23.70 4.10
N ALA A 164 -2.93 24.04 2.85
CA ALA A 164 -2.33 25.22 2.25
C ALA A 164 -2.96 26.49 2.84
N THR A 165 -2.11 27.44 3.22
CA THR A 165 -2.58 28.72 3.80
C THR A 165 -2.84 29.73 2.70
N VAL A 166 -4.08 30.18 2.55
CA VAL A 166 -4.45 31.17 1.52
C VAL A 166 -3.96 32.56 1.89
N ILE A 167 -3.09 33.15 1.06
CA ILE A 167 -2.58 34.51 1.21
C ILE A 167 -3.47 35.49 0.43
N ARG A 168 -4.05 36.49 1.11
CA ARG A 168 -4.82 37.57 0.45
C ARG A 168 -3.90 38.70 -0.03
N HIS A 169 -4.48 39.63 -0.80
CA HIS A 169 -3.79 40.86 -1.21
C HIS A 169 -3.22 41.60 0.02
N ASN A 170 -1.97 42.07 -0.09
CA ASN A 170 -1.19 42.73 0.98
C ASN A 170 -0.89 41.85 2.21
N GLN A 171 -1.03 40.52 2.10
CA GLN A 171 -0.55 39.59 3.12
C GLN A 171 0.73 38.89 2.68
N ALA A 172 1.51 38.43 3.66
CA ALA A 172 2.69 37.61 3.44
C ALA A 172 2.77 36.53 4.52
N ILE A 173 3.32 35.37 4.17
CA ILE A 173 3.60 34.31 5.14
C ILE A 173 5.09 34.33 5.43
N ARG A 174 5.42 34.34 6.72
CA ARG A 174 6.77 34.11 7.20
C ARG A 174 6.95 32.62 7.41
N LEU A 175 7.73 32.00 6.56
CA LEU A 175 8.13 30.61 6.72
C LEU A 175 9.46 30.57 7.50
N ARG A 176 9.77 29.43 8.11
CA ARG A 176 11.07 29.19 8.76
C ARG A 176 11.53 27.79 8.34
N ALA A 177 12.66 27.72 7.66
CA ALA A 177 13.27 26.45 7.29
C ALA A 177 13.72 25.72 8.57
N ARG A 178 13.15 24.54 8.83
CA ARG A 178 13.52 23.68 9.97
C ARG A 178 14.80 22.87 9.70
N LYS A 179 15.07 22.54 8.44
CA LYS A 179 16.34 21.98 7.95
C LYS A 179 16.68 22.63 6.61
N GLU A 180 17.80 22.25 6.00
CA GLU A 180 18.14 22.69 4.65
C GLU A 180 17.07 22.24 3.67
N CYS A 181 16.52 23.19 2.90
CA CYS A 181 15.50 22.91 1.89
C CYS A 181 15.67 23.84 0.69
N THR A 182 15.21 23.39 -0.46
CA THR A 182 15.10 24.22 -1.66
C THR A 182 13.65 24.65 -1.79
N ASP A 183 13.38 25.94 -1.85
CA ASP A 183 11.99 26.39 -2.02
C ASP A 183 11.50 26.20 -3.45
N ARG A 184 10.19 26.40 -3.64
CA ARG A 184 9.54 26.43 -4.95
C ARG A 184 10.14 27.44 -5.94
N GLU A 185 10.82 28.47 -5.47
CA GLU A 185 11.56 29.45 -6.30
C GLU A 185 12.99 28.99 -6.64
N GLY A 186 13.36 27.75 -6.33
CA GLY A 186 14.69 27.19 -6.60
C GLY A 186 15.81 27.72 -5.71
N THR A 187 15.48 28.48 -4.66
CA THR A 187 16.47 29.06 -3.74
C THR A 187 16.83 28.03 -2.67
N ARG A 188 18.12 27.69 -2.54
CA ARG A 188 18.62 26.87 -1.43
C ARG A 188 18.61 27.67 -0.14
N ARG A 189 17.96 27.16 0.91
CA ARG A 189 17.88 27.81 2.22
C ARG A 189 18.50 26.95 3.31
N VAL A 190 19.30 27.58 4.16
CA VAL A 190 19.93 26.97 5.33
C VAL A 190 19.07 27.14 6.58
N THR A 191 19.19 26.18 7.51
CA THR A 191 18.46 26.13 8.78
C THR A 191 18.46 27.47 9.51
N GLY A 192 17.28 27.95 9.90
CA GLY A 192 17.13 29.18 10.70
C GLY A 192 16.99 30.49 9.92
N THR A 193 17.18 30.49 8.59
CA THR A 193 16.92 31.68 7.77
C THR A 193 15.41 31.88 7.63
N PRO A 194 14.84 33.08 7.90
CA PRO A 194 13.42 33.35 7.72
C PRO A 194 13.12 33.77 6.28
N PRO A 195 12.40 32.96 5.51
CA PRO A 195 11.83 33.42 4.26
C PRO A 195 10.53 34.21 4.38
N ALA A 196 10.33 35.10 3.40
CA ALA A 196 9.06 35.77 3.15
C ALA A 196 8.53 35.31 1.79
N CYS A 197 7.44 34.55 1.78
CA CYS A 197 6.69 34.27 0.55
C CYS A 197 5.65 35.38 0.36
N ARG A 198 5.79 36.16 -0.71
CA ARG A 198 4.81 37.18 -1.11
C ARG A 198 3.87 36.59 -2.16
N ALA A 199 2.58 36.86 -2.06
CA ALA A 199 1.63 36.48 -3.10
C ALA A 199 2.00 37.22 -4.40
N PRO A 200 2.15 36.53 -5.56
CA PRO A 200 2.29 37.21 -6.84
C PRO A 200 1.01 37.98 -7.15
N HIS A 201 1.14 39.15 -7.78
CA HIS A 201 0.07 40.10 -8.06
C HIS A 201 -1.08 39.57 -8.96
N SER A 202 -1.09 38.30 -9.37
CA SER A 202 -2.04 37.79 -10.36
C SER A 202 -2.79 36.50 -10.02
N ARG A 203 -2.45 35.73 -8.97
CA ARG A 203 -3.29 34.61 -8.48
C ARG A 203 -3.01 34.29 -6.99
N PRO A 204 -4.04 33.93 -6.19
CA PRO A 204 -3.80 33.37 -4.87
C PRO A 204 -3.06 32.04 -5.03
N ALA A 205 -1.79 32.02 -4.62
CA ALA A 205 -1.02 30.79 -4.49
C ALA A 205 -1.08 30.39 -3.01
N ALA A 206 -1.48 29.15 -2.73
CA ALA A 206 -1.45 28.59 -1.39
C ALA A 206 -0.12 27.82 -1.24
N PRO A 207 0.91 28.40 -0.59
CA PRO A 207 2.17 27.70 -0.41
C PRO A 207 1.96 26.52 0.52
N LEU A 208 2.29 25.33 0.04
CA LEU A 208 2.44 24.15 0.88
C LEU A 208 3.85 24.19 1.53
N PRO A 209 3.98 23.82 2.81
CA PRO A 209 5.26 23.82 3.50
C PRO A 209 6.16 22.73 2.94
N CYS A 210 7.17 23.08 2.14
CA CYS A 210 8.06 22.12 1.48
C CYS A 210 8.67 21.12 2.49
N PRO A 211 8.68 19.83 2.15
CA PRO A 211 9.34 18.81 2.95
C PRO A 211 10.82 18.73 2.52
N HIS A 212 11.60 17.93 3.24
CA HIS A 212 13.04 17.89 3.07
C HIS A 212 13.46 17.29 1.72
N PRO A 213 14.46 17.85 1.01
CA PRO A 213 15.03 17.15 -0.14
C PRO A 213 15.78 15.89 0.35
N PRO A 214 15.81 14.81 -0.44
CA PRO A 214 16.59 13.62 -0.12
C PRO A 214 18.07 13.99 0.03
N HIS A 215 18.70 13.46 1.08
CA HIS A 215 20.13 13.62 1.27
C HIS A 215 20.88 12.93 0.13
N SER A 216 21.71 13.71 -0.57
CA SER A 216 22.63 13.24 -1.63
C SER A 216 23.74 12.36 -1.06
#